data_AF-A0A0N8PX21-F1
#
_entry.id   AF-A0A0N8PX21-F1
#
_cell.length_a   1.000
_cell.length_b   1.000
_cell.length_c   1.000
_cell.angle_alpha   90.00
_cell.angle_beta   90.00
_cell.angle_gamma   90.00
#
_symmetry.space_group_name_H-M   'P 1'
#
loop_
_entity.id
_entity.type
_entity.pdbx_description
1 polymer ?
#
loop_
_entity_poly.entity_id
_entity_poly.type
_entity_poly.pdbx_seq_one_letter_code
_entity_poly.pdbx_strand_id
1 'polypeptide(L)'
;MVKSLFRSPQLGEVIFQTVHKLKIQRLKLEQVTFRLRERDRVLFETCAMAIRKKNKERAIICANESAEVKKLLNLVMQSQLAIERIILRLETLRELSDVIIDLKPALRALQSVAKHLVEAMPDVASELEKLNDSISETLSITNIRSPQPLMPFEMRTPGSEEILREVSTLLEQKLTRELPEPPASLITPEKVEPAESVREMIPLATGCPGPEAYRQGEPQTTVSYEDVKMQSLSFTIQRSSSLEDILLEYTKRCRGRINVAQCALELNVPSNDVLKALENLGEQGKIKIER
;
A
#
# COMPACT_ATOMS: atom_id res chain seq x y z
N MET A 1 -28.48 -25.51 -32.71
CA MET A 1 -27.16 -24.84 -32.74
C MET A 1 -27.12 -23.85 -31.58
N VAL A 2 -26.68 -24.29 -30.40
CA VAL A 2 -26.67 -23.47 -29.17
C VAL A 2 -25.36 -22.71 -29.15
N LYS A 3 -25.37 -21.45 -29.60
CA LYS A 3 -24.26 -20.53 -29.40
C LYS A 3 -24.22 -20.21 -27.91
N SER A 4 -23.14 -20.61 -27.26
CA SER A 4 -22.87 -20.39 -25.86
C SER A 4 -22.98 -18.89 -25.51
N LEU A 5 -23.99 -18.57 -24.70
CA LEU A 5 -24.15 -17.30 -24.00
C LEU A 5 -23.15 -17.24 -22.84
N PHE A 6 -21.86 -17.32 -23.11
CA PHE A 6 -20.87 -16.88 -22.13
C PHE A 6 -20.87 -15.36 -22.15
N ARG A 7 -21.83 -14.78 -21.43
CA ARG A 7 -21.70 -13.43 -20.90
C ARG A 7 -20.41 -13.46 -20.09
N SER A 8 -19.37 -12.78 -20.58
CA SER A 8 -18.17 -12.58 -19.79
C SER A 8 -18.60 -12.11 -18.39
N PRO A 9 -18.06 -12.70 -17.31
CA PRO A 9 -18.43 -12.26 -15.97
C PRO A 9 -18.20 -10.75 -15.90
N GLN A 10 -19.20 -10.01 -15.41
CA GLN A 10 -19.09 -8.57 -15.32
C GLN A 10 -17.85 -8.26 -14.47
N LEU A 11 -17.04 -7.29 -14.89
CA LEU A 11 -15.79 -6.93 -14.23
C LEU A 11 -15.99 -6.77 -12.70
N GLY A 12 -17.12 -6.17 -12.30
CA GLY A 12 -17.51 -6.04 -10.89
C GLY A 12 -17.68 -7.36 -10.14
N GLU A 13 -18.23 -8.41 -10.76
CA GLU A 13 -18.40 -9.73 -10.12
C GLU A 13 -17.05 -10.42 -9.91
N VAL A 14 -16.16 -10.36 -10.91
CA VAL A 14 -14.79 -10.91 -10.80
C VAL A 14 -14.02 -10.19 -9.71
N ILE A 15 -14.12 -8.85 -9.66
CA ILE A 15 -13.49 -8.03 -8.62
C ILE A 15 -14.04 -8.41 -7.25
N PHE A 16 -15.37 -8.51 -7.09
CA PHE A 16 -16.01 -8.87 -5.83
C PHE A 16 -15.53 -10.24 -5.30
N GLN A 17 -15.55 -11.25 -6.15
CA GLN A 17 -15.07 -12.60 -5.78
C GLN A 17 -13.58 -12.59 -5.41
N THR A 18 -12.77 -11.80 -6.12
CA THR A 18 -11.33 -11.68 -5.86
C THR A 18 -11.06 -10.99 -4.52
N VAL A 19 -11.72 -9.85 -4.25
CA VAL A 19 -11.64 -9.13 -2.97
C VAL A 19 -12.02 -10.04 -1.81
N HIS A 20 -13.11 -10.80 -1.93
CA HIS A 20 -13.53 -11.75 -0.90
C HIS A 20 -12.46 -12.82 -0.64
N LYS A 21 -11.89 -13.42 -1.70
CA LYS A 21 -10.79 -14.40 -1.57
C LYS A 21 -9.55 -13.78 -0.91
N LEU A 22 -9.18 -12.56 -1.27
CA LEU A 22 -8.04 -11.86 -0.68
C LEU A 22 -8.25 -11.56 0.81
N LYS A 23 -9.46 -11.13 1.21
CA LYS A 23 -9.83 -10.93 2.63
C LYS A 23 -9.66 -12.22 3.43
N ILE A 24 -10.06 -13.36 2.89
CA ILE A 24 -9.84 -14.68 3.53
C ILE A 24 -8.35 -14.98 3.70
N GLN A 25 -7.51 -14.72 2.69
CA GLN A 25 -6.07 -14.95 2.82
C GLN A 25 -5.42 -14.02 3.86
N ARG A 26 -5.86 -12.75 3.93
CA ARG A 26 -5.43 -11.81 4.95
C ARG A 26 -5.71 -12.34 6.36
N LEU A 27 -6.92 -12.83 6.61
CA LEU A 27 -7.31 -13.43 7.90
C LEU A 27 -6.46 -14.66 8.26
N LYS A 28 -6.14 -15.51 7.28
CA LYS A 28 -5.22 -16.65 7.51
C LYS A 28 -3.82 -16.17 7.91
N LEU A 29 -3.31 -15.12 7.27
CA LEU A 29 -2.03 -14.51 7.67
C LEU A 29 -2.10 -13.88 9.06
N GLU A 30 -3.23 -13.29 9.45
CA GLU A 30 -3.43 -12.78 10.82
C GLU A 30 -3.32 -13.90 11.87
N GLN A 31 -3.90 -15.06 11.59
CA GLN A 31 -3.76 -16.23 12.45
C GLN A 31 -2.31 -16.72 12.53
N VAL A 32 -1.58 -16.71 11.41
CA VAL A 32 -0.14 -17.05 11.39
C VAL A 32 0.66 -16.04 12.22
N THR A 33 0.38 -14.74 12.09
CA THR A 33 1.01 -13.69 12.89
C THR A 33 0.82 -13.93 14.38
N PHE A 34 -0.40 -14.26 14.83
CA PHE A 34 -0.68 -14.57 16.24
C PHE A 34 0.18 -15.75 16.74
N ARG A 35 0.25 -16.84 15.96
CA ARG A 35 1.04 -18.03 16.31
C ARG A 35 2.55 -17.74 16.35
N LEU A 36 3.05 -16.92 15.42
CA LEU A 36 4.46 -16.53 15.39
C LEU A 36 4.81 -15.63 16.58
N ARG A 37 3.93 -14.70 16.97
CA ARG A 37 4.14 -13.87 18.17
C ARG A 37 4.20 -14.70 19.44
N GLU A 38 3.28 -15.65 19.59
CA GLU A 38 3.29 -16.54 20.76
C GLU A 38 4.55 -17.39 20.78
N ARG A 39 5.00 -17.89 19.62
CA ARG A 39 6.26 -18.65 19.53
C ARG A 39 7.47 -17.78 19.88
N ASP A 40 7.55 -16.54 19.40
CA ASP A 40 8.62 -15.61 19.75
C ASP A 40 8.67 -15.36 21.27
N ARG A 41 7.51 -15.14 21.88
CA ARG A 41 7.38 -14.97 23.34
C ARG A 41 7.91 -16.18 24.11
N VAL A 42 7.47 -17.39 23.76
CA VAL A 42 7.91 -18.62 24.43
C VAL A 42 9.41 -18.84 24.27
N LEU A 43 9.97 -18.57 23.07
CA LEU A 43 11.40 -18.66 22.83
C LEU A 43 12.20 -17.64 23.65
N PHE A 44 11.69 -16.41 23.76
CA PHE A 44 12.30 -15.36 24.57
C PHE A 44 12.30 -15.72 26.06
N GLU A 45 11.17 -16.18 26.61
CA GLU A 45 11.07 -16.63 28.00
C GLU A 45 12.01 -17.83 28.27
N THR A 46 12.08 -18.78 27.34
CA THR A 46 12.97 -19.95 27.43
C THR A 46 14.44 -19.55 27.37
N CYS A 47 14.79 -18.60 26.50
CA CYS A 47 16.13 -18.03 26.42
C CYS A 47 16.54 -17.38 27.74
N ALA A 48 15.67 -16.53 28.31
CA ALA A 48 15.91 -15.87 29.59
C ALA A 48 16.12 -16.89 30.73
N MET A 49 15.33 -17.97 30.76
CA MET A 49 15.54 -19.05 31.73
C MET A 49 16.87 -19.79 31.53
N ALA A 50 17.27 -20.06 30.29
CA ALA A 50 18.53 -20.72 29.98
C ALA A 50 19.75 -19.88 30.42
N ILE A 51 19.69 -18.56 30.20
CA ILE A 51 20.70 -17.61 30.69
C ILE A 51 20.81 -17.66 32.21
N ARG A 52 19.68 -17.61 32.94
CA ARG A 52 19.67 -17.69 34.42
C ARG A 52 20.26 -19.01 34.94
N LYS A 53 20.01 -20.12 34.25
CA LYS A 53 20.58 -21.44 34.55
C LYS A 53 22.03 -21.61 34.10
N LYS A 54 22.66 -20.55 33.57
CA LYS A 54 24.02 -20.57 32.99
C LYS A 54 24.22 -21.58 31.86
N ASN A 55 23.12 -22.02 31.21
CA ASN A 55 23.19 -22.89 30.05
C ASN A 55 23.29 -22.06 28.77
N LYS A 56 24.53 -21.72 28.38
CA LYS A 56 24.83 -20.82 27.26
C LYS A 56 24.41 -21.42 25.90
N GLU A 57 24.65 -22.70 25.67
CA GLU A 57 24.31 -23.36 24.40
C GLU A 57 22.82 -23.28 24.12
N ARG A 58 21.98 -23.60 25.11
CA ARG A 58 20.52 -23.52 24.96
C ARG A 58 20.03 -22.09 24.78
N ALA A 59 20.65 -21.11 25.44
CA ALA A 59 20.32 -19.69 25.25
C ALA A 59 20.61 -19.22 23.82
N ILE A 60 21.77 -19.61 23.24
CA ILE A 60 22.15 -19.26 21.86
C ILE A 60 21.15 -19.84 20.86
N ILE A 61 20.77 -21.11 21.02
CA ILE A 61 19.78 -21.75 20.13
C ILE A 61 18.44 -21.00 20.17
N CYS A 62 17.91 -20.73 21.38
CA CYS A 62 16.64 -20.00 21.51
C CYS A 62 16.71 -18.56 20.95
N ALA A 63 17.85 -17.89 21.10
CA ALA A 63 18.06 -16.55 20.53
C ALA A 63 18.06 -16.58 19.00
N ASN A 64 18.75 -17.54 18.39
CA ASN A 64 18.76 -17.72 16.93
C ASN A 64 17.36 -18.04 16.40
N GLU A 65 16.63 -18.95 17.06
CA GLU A 65 15.24 -19.27 16.66
C GLU A 65 14.33 -18.04 16.78
N SER A 66 14.44 -17.24 17.85
CA SER A 66 13.66 -16.00 18.00
C SER A 66 13.97 -15.00 16.87
N ALA A 67 15.25 -14.86 16.48
CA ALA A 67 15.62 -14.00 15.37
C ALA A 67 14.98 -14.46 14.04
N GLU A 68 14.96 -15.76 13.76
CA GLU A 68 14.29 -16.30 12.57
C GLU A 68 12.77 -16.13 12.62
N VAL A 69 12.14 -16.32 13.78
CA VAL A 69 10.70 -16.06 13.96
C VAL A 69 10.37 -14.59 13.70
N LYS A 70 11.22 -13.65 14.13
CA LYS A 70 11.03 -12.21 13.86
C LYS A 70 11.16 -11.87 12.37
N LYS A 71 12.08 -12.52 11.64
CA LYS A 71 12.17 -12.38 10.17
C LYS A 71 10.88 -12.85 9.48
N LEU A 72 10.37 -14.02 9.88
CA LEU A 72 9.10 -14.54 9.37
C LEU A 72 7.92 -13.61 9.69
N LEU A 73 7.88 -13.06 10.90
CA LEU A 73 6.84 -12.13 11.31
C LEU A 73 6.84 -10.85 10.46
N ASN A 74 8.02 -10.30 10.15
CA ASN A 74 8.14 -9.17 9.24
C ASN A 74 7.62 -9.53 7.84
N LEU A 75 8.04 -10.67 7.28
CA LEU A 75 7.57 -11.13 5.97
C LEU A 75 6.04 -11.27 5.90
N VAL A 76 5.43 -11.89 6.92
CA VAL A 76 3.97 -12.05 7.00
C VAL A 76 3.29 -10.69 7.09
N MET A 77 3.81 -9.76 7.89
CA MET A 77 3.26 -8.41 8.01
C MET A 77 3.32 -7.63 6.69
N GLN A 78 4.45 -7.71 5.97
CA GLN A 78 4.57 -7.09 4.64
C GLN A 78 3.57 -7.71 3.65
N SER A 79 3.36 -9.03 3.73
CA SER A 79 2.38 -9.73 2.88
C SER A 79 0.94 -9.28 3.17
N GLN A 80 0.59 -9.08 4.45
CA GLN A 80 -0.71 -8.55 4.84
C GLN A 80 -0.94 -7.13 4.29
N LEU A 81 0.06 -6.25 4.40
CA LEU A 81 0.00 -4.89 3.85
C LEU A 81 -0.14 -4.90 2.33
N ALA A 82 0.57 -5.78 1.63
CA ALA A 82 0.46 -5.94 0.19
C ALA A 82 -0.95 -6.38 -0.24
N ILE A 83 -1.52 -7.37 0.46
CA ILE A 83 -2.89 -7.82 0.21
C ILE A 83 -3.88 -6.67 0.45
N GLU A 84 -3.73 -5.90 1.53
CA GLU A 84 -4.60 -4.76 1.82
C GLU A 84 -4.58 -3.71 0.71
N ARG A 85 -3.39 -3.37 0.22
CA ARG A 85 -3.24 -2.44 -0.91
C ARG A 85 -3.94 -2.93 -2.16
N ILE A 86 -3.85 -4.23 -2.46
CA ILE A 86 -4.52 -4.84 -3.61
C ILE A 86 -6.04 -4.77 -3.44
N ILE A 87 -6.55 -5.09 -2.25
CA ILE A 87 -7.98 -4.99 -1.94
C ILE A 87 -8.49 -3.58 -2.19
N LEU A 88 -7.81 -2.56 -1.64
CA LEU A 88 -8.20 -1.16 -1.81
C LEU A 88 -8.22 -0.75 -3.28
N ARG A 89 -7.19 -1.12 -4.06
CA ARG A 89 -7.14 -0.84 -5.50
C ARG A 89 -8.28 -1.51 -6.26
N LEU A 90 -8.60 -2.77 -5.93
CA LEU A 90 -9.71 -3.49 -6.53
C LEU A 90 -11.06 -2.87 -6.16
N GLU A 91 -11.25 -2.40 -4.93
CA GLU A 91 -12.46 -1.69 -4.50
C GLU A 91 -12.62 -0.36 -5.27
N THR A 92 -11.56 0.43 -5.45
CA THR A 92 -11.60 1.63 -6.32
C THR A 92 -11.96 1.29 -7.77
N LEU A 93 -11.41 0.20 -8.30
CA LEU A 93 -11.71 -0.24 -9.68
C LEU A 93 -13.17 -0.67 -9.84
N ARG A 94 -13.77 -1.26 -8.81
CA ARG A 94 -15.20 -1.57 -8.81
C ARG A 94 -16.04 -0.30 -8.88
N GLU A 95 -15.74 0.69 -8.04
CA GLU A 95 -16.46 1.96 -8.02
C GLU A 95 -16.39 2.67 -9.38
N LEU A 96 -15.21 2.69 -10.01
CA LEU A 96 -15.03 3.25 -11.35
C LEU A 96 -15.80 2.45 -12.42
N SER A 97 -15.85 1.12 -12.30
CA SER A 97 -16.62 0.28 -13.22
C SER A 97 -18.11 0.60 -13.19
N ASP A 98 -18.67 0.87 -12.01
CA ASP A 98 -20.09 1.22 -11.86
C ASP A 98 -20.37 2.59 -12.52
N VAL A 99 -19.49 3.57 -12.35
CA VAL A 99 -19.60 4.89 -13.02
C VAL A 99 -19.57 4.76 -14.54
N ILE A 100 -18.72 3.89 -15.10
CA ILE A 100 -18.64 3.65 -16.56
C ILE A 100 -19.97 3.07 -17.08
N ILE A 101 -20.60 2.18 -16.31
CA ILE A 101 -21.91 1.59 -16.66
C ILE A 101 -22.98 2.69 -16.71
N ASP A 102 -22.97 3.62 -15.76
CA ASP A 102 -23.93 4.72 -15.66
C ASP A 102 -23.72 5.83 -16.71
N LEU A 103 -22.47 6.07 -17.12
CA LEU A 103 -22.14 7.10 -18.11
C LEU A 103 -22.43 6.67 -19.56
N LYS A 104 -22.36 5.37 -19.85
CA LYS A 104 -22.54 4.82 -21.21
C LYS A 104 -23.91 5.17 -21.85
N PRO A 105 -25.05 5.12 -21.13
CA PRO A 105 -26.34 5.62 -21.64
C PRO A 105 -26.32 7.11 -22.00
N ALA A 106 -25.68 7.97 -21.20
CA ALA A 106 -25.61 9.40 -21.47
C ALA A 106 -24.80 9.71 -22.74
N LEU A 107 -23.68 9.00 -22.97
CA LEU A 107 -22.91 9.11 -24.22
C LEU A 107 -23.73 8.68 -25.44
N ARG A 108 -24.52 7.61 -25.33
CA ARG A 108 -25.45 7.20 -26.40
C ARG A 108 -26.52 8.24 -26.68
N ALA A 109 -27.06 8.88 -25.65
CA ALA A 109 -28.03 9.96 -25.81
C ALA A 109 -27.38 11.17 -26.51
N LEU A 110 -26.16 11.54 -26.13
CA LEU A 110 -25.39 12.62 -26.76
C LEU A 110 -25.15 12.35 -28.26
N GLN A 111 -24.74 11.12 -28.62
CA GLN A 111 -24.62 10.71 -30.03
C GLN A 111 -25.96 10.78 -30.77
N SER A 112 -27.06 10.42 -30.12
CA SER A 112 -28.39 10.53 -30.74
C SER A 112 -28.75 11.98 -31.03
N VAL A 113 -28.48 12.90 -30.11
CA VAL A 113 -28.74 14.34 -30.32
C VAL A 113 -27.88 14.88 -31.45
N ALA A 114 -26.58 14.56 -31.47
CA ALA A 114 -25.68 14.98 -32.55
C ALA A 114 -26.21 14.55 -33.92
N LYS A 115 -26.66 13.29 -34.06
CA LYS A 115 -27.26 12.76 -35.29
C LYS A 115 -28.50 13.52 -35.75
N HIS A 116 -29.38 13.92 -34.84
CA HIS A 116 -30.58 14.70 -35.19
C HIS A 116 -30.25 16.13 -35.65
N LEU A 117 -29.11 16.67 -35.22
CA LEU A 117 -28.69 18.04 -35.56
C LEU A 117 -27.90 18.12 -36.88
N VAL A 118 -27.48 17.00 -37.47
CA VAL A 118 -26.65 16.99 -38.70
C VAL A 118 -27.27 17.80 -39.83
N GLU A 119 -28.59 17.69 -40.06
CA GLU A 119 -29.26 18.36 -41.17
C GLU A 119 -29.56 19.85 -40.91
N ALA A 120 -29.82 20.22 -39.66
CA ALA A 120 -30.25 21.58 -39.30
C ALA A 120 -29.11 22.48 -38.80
N MET A 121 -28.13 21.91 -38.09
CA MET A 121 -27.03 22.62 -37.41
C MET A 121 -25.75 21.76 -37.43
N PRO A 122 -25.10 21.61 -38.60
CA PRO A 122 -23.94 20.72 -38.77
C PRO A 122 -22.75 21.10 -37.88
N ASP A 123 -22.51 22.40 -37.66
CA ASP A 123 -21.43 22.87 -36.80
C ASP A 123 -21.62 22.41 -35.35
N VAL A 124 -22.85 22.48 -34.84
CA VAL A 124 -23.19 22.03 -33.48
C VAL A 124 -23.09 20.52 -33.38
N ALA A 125 -23.58 19.78 -34.38
CA ALA A 125 -23.45 18.33 -34.43
C ALA A 125 -21.99 17.86 -34.37
N SER A 126 -21.10 18.53 -35.12
CA SER A 126 -19.66 18.23 -35.12
C SER A 126 -19.03 18.44 -33.75
N GLU A 127 -19.35 19.53 -33.05
CA GLU A 127 -18.82 19.77 -31.69
C GLU A 127 -19.32 18.74 -30.67
N LEU A 128 -20.59 18.30 -30.76
CA LEU A 128 -21.11 17.24 -29.89
C LEU A 128 -20.45 15.87 -30.14
N GLU A 129 -20.13 15.55 -31.40
CA GLU A 129 -19.37 14.33 -31.74
C GLU A 129 -17.95 14.38 -31.17
N LYS A 130 -17.24 15.51 -31.34
CA LYS A 130 -15.90 15.71 -30.75
C LYS A 130 -15.93 15.53 -29.22
N LEU A 131 -16.95 16.07 -28.56
CA LEU A 131 -17.13 15.89 -27.11
C LEU A 131 -17.38 14.43 -26.73
N ASN A 132 -18.26 13.74 -27.46
CA ASN A 132 -18.53 12.33 -27.24
C ASN A 132 -17.26 11.48 -27.39
N ASP A 133 -16.46 11.77 -28.42
CA ASP A 133 -15.23 11.03 -28.71
C ASP A 133 -14.15 11.31 -27.66
N SER A 134 -13.99 12.57 -27.25
CA SER A 134 -13.06 12.94 -26.18
C SER A 134 -13.39 12.28 -24.84
N ILE A 135 -14.68 12.22 -24.46
CA ILE A 135 -15.11 11.52 -23.24
C ILE A 135 -14.91 10.00 -23.39
N SER A 136 -15.24 9.44 -24.55
CA SER A 136 -15.06 8.00 -24.83
C SER A 136 -13.59 7.59 -24.79
N GLU A 137 -12.70 8.42 -25.35
CA GLU A 137 -11.26 8.27 -25.28
C GLU A 137 -10.77 8.34 -23.82
N THR A 138 -11.20 9.37 -23.08
CA THR A 138 -10.84 9.55 -21.67
C THR A 138 -11.23 8.34 -20.83
N LEU A 139 -12.44 7.78 -21.02
CA LEU A 139 -12.88 6.55 -20.34
C LEU A 139 -12.07 5.32 -20.76
N SER A 140 -11.63 5.26 -22.01
CA SER A 140 -10.79 4.17 -22.53
C SER A 140 -9.36 4.24 -21.97
N ILE A 141 -8.78 5.43 -21.81
CA ILE A 141 -7.47 5.66 -21.18
C ILE A 141 -7.53 5.37 -19.67
N THR A 142 -8.64 5.75 -19.03
CA THR A 142 -8.88 5.49 -17.60
C THR A 142 -9.04 3.98 -17.33
N ASN A 143 -9.38 3.19 -18.35
CA ASN A 143 -9.39 1.73 -18.27
C ASN A 143 -7.95 1.18 -18.32
N ILE A 144 -7.45 0.87 -17.13
CA ILE A 144 -6.19 0.18 -16.78
C ILE A 144 -5.32 -0.25 -17.97
N ARG A 145 -4.58 0.70 -18.54
CA ARG A 145 -3.35 0.41 -19.28
C ARG A 145 -2.16 0.92 -18.49
N SER A 146 -1.63 0.01 -17.67
CA SER A 146 -0.24 -0.13 -17.21
C SER A 146 -0.16 -0.33 -15.71
N PRO A 147 0.46 -1.42 -15.25
CA PRO A 147 0.71 -1.65 -13.84
C PRO A 147 1.77 -0.64 -13.37
N GLN A 148 1.37 0.34 -12.56
CA GLN A 148 2.30 0.81 -11.55
C GLN A 148 2.69 -0.42 -10.72
N PRO A 149 3.99 -0.69 -10.50
CA PRO A 149 4.41 -1.84 -9.73
C PRO A 149 3.64 -1.85 -8.41
N LEU A 150 2.95 -2.97 -8.13
CA LEU A 150 2.17 -3.18 -6.91
C LEU A 150 3.05 -3.20 -5.64
N MET A 151 4.35 -2.96 -5.80
CA MET A 151 5.37 -2.95 -4.77
C MET A 151 6.22 -1.67 -4.88
N PRO A 152 6.28 -0.85 -3.83
CA PRO A 152 7.38 0.11 -3.62
C PRO A 152 8.77 -0.53 -3.45
N PHE A 153 8.96 -1.83 -3.72
CA PHE A 153 10.22 -2.51 -3.46
C PHE A 153 11.36 -2.07 -4.41
N GLU A 154 11.06 -1.26 -5.42
CA GLU A 154 12.07 -0.67 -6.32
C GLU A 154 12.13 0.86 -6.25
N MET A 155 11.58 1.49 -5.19
CA MET A 155 12.03 2.85 -4.89
C MET A 155 13.33 2.74 -4.12
N ARG A 156 14.42 3.16 -4.78
CA ARG A 156 15.70 3.47 -4.15
C ARG A 156 15.43 4.21 -2.84
N THR A 157 15.58 3.49 -1.74
CA THR A 157 15.52 4.10 -0.42
C THR A 157 16.81 4.90 -0.23
N PRO A 158 16.80 6.03 0.48
CA PRO A 158 18.02 6.79 0.74
C PRO A 158 19.12 5.91 1.37
N GLY A 159 18.74 4.93 2.21
CA GLY A 159 19.68 3.93 2.74
C GLY A 159 20.25 2.98 1.68
N SER A 160 19.48 2.60 0.65
CA SER A 160 20.00 1.77 -0.45
C SER A 160 20.95 2.54 -1.37
N GLU A 161 20.76 3.85 -1.56
CA GLU A 161 21.69 4.68 -2.33
C GLU A 161 23.01 4.89 -1.58
N GLU A 162 22.95 5.06 -0.26
CA GLU A 162 24.13 5.14 0.60
C GLU A 162 24.97 3.86 0.55
N ILE A 163 24.32 2.69 0.66
CA ILE A 163 25.00 1.39 0.55
C ILE A 163 25.62 1.21 -0.84
N LEU A 164 24.90 1.54 -1.92
CA LEU A 164 25.44 1.45 -3.27
C LEU A 164 26.65 2.38 -3.47
N ARG A 165 26.60 3.58 -2.88
CA ARG A 165 27.72 4.53 -2.89
C ARG A 165 28.92 3.96 -2.13
N GLU A 166 28.72 3.44 -0.92
CA GLU A 166 29.79 2.83 -0.13
C GLU A 166 30.44 1.65 -0.87
N VAL A 167 29.63 0.75 -1.43
CA VAL A 167 30.12 -0.41 -2.20
C VAL A 167 30.89 0.04 -3.45
N SER A 168 30.40 1.07 -4.18
CA SER A 168 31.12 1.65 -5.30
C SER A 168 32.47 2.23 -4.88
N THR A 169 32.53 3.00 -3.79
CA THR A 169 33.80 3.58 -3.31
C THR A 169 34.80 2.50 -2.87
N LEU A 170 34.31 1.42 -2.25
CA LEU A 170 35.15 0.29 -1.86
C LEU A 170 35.70 -0.47 -3.08
N LEU A 171 34.86 -0.66 -4.10
CA LEU A 171 35.26 -1.29 -5.35
C LEU A 171 36.28 -0.44 -6.10
N GLU A 172 36.06 0.87 -6.20
CA GLU A 172 37.02 1.81 -6.78
C GLU A 172 38.37 1.76 -6.06
N GLN A 173 38.37 1.83 -4.72
CA GLN A 173 39.59 1.72 -3.92
C GLN A 173 40.31 0.38 -4.13
N LYS A 174 39.57 -0.72 -4.27
CA LYS A 174 40.15 -2.03 -4.55
C LYS A 174 40.74 -2.09 -5.97
N LEU A 175 40.05 -1.51 -6.95
CA LEU A 175 40.48 -1.43 -8.34
C LEU A 175 41.76 -0.58 -8.47
N THR A 176 41.83 0.57 -7.79
CA THR A 176 43.03 1.41 -7.76
C THR A 176 44.22 0.72 -7.10
N ARG A 177 43.98 -0.16 -6.12
CA ARG A 177 45.05 -0.94 -5.45
C ARG A 177 45.55 -2.12 -6.28
N GLU A 178 44.68 -2.74 -7.08
CA GLU A 178 45.04 -3.90 -7.91
C GLU A 178 45.54 -3.50 -9.30
N LEU A 179 45.30 -2.27 -9.75
CA LEU A 179 45.87 -1.75 -10.98
C LEU A 179 47.33 -1.30 -10.74
N PRO A 180 48.31 -1.82 -11.52
CA PRO A 180 49.66 -1.29 -11.48
C PRO A 180 49.68 0.14 -11.99
N GLU A 181 50.51 1.00 -11.39
CA GLU A 181 50.69 2.37 -11.85
C GLU A 181 51.15 2.37 -13.32
N PRO A 182 50.51 3.17 -14.20
CA PRO A 182 50.98 3.30 -15.56
C PRO A 182 52.42 3.82 -15.54
N PRO A 183 53.32 3.30 -16.41
CA PRO A 183 54.74 3.63 -16.35
C PRO A 183 54.93 5.14 -16.46
N ALA A 184 55.55 5.73 -15.43
CA ALA A 184 55.84 7.15 -15.37
C ALA A 184 56.77 7.53 -16.52
N SER A 185 56.27 8.36 -17.44
CA SER A 185 57.11 9.10 -18.38
C SER A 185 58.11 9.92 -17.56
N LEU A 186 59.39 9.61 -17.72
CA LEU A 186 60.51 10.26 -17.04
C LEU A 186 60.48 11.77 -17.29
N ILE A 187 60.19 12.55 -16.24
CA ILE A 187 60.62 13.94 -16.15
C ILE A 187 61.35 14.10 -14.82
N THR A 188 62.65 14.27 -14.94
CA THR A 188 63.66 14.57 -13.92
C THR A 188 63.27 15.81 -13.10
N PRO A 189 63.61 15.88 -11.80
CA PRO A 189 63.14 16.95 -10.92
C PRO A 189 64.06 18.16 -10.99
N GLU A 190 63.50 19.37 -11.12
CA GLU A 190 64.20 20.59 -10.73
C GLU A 190 63.49 21.27 -9.55
N LYS A 191 64.36 21.55 -8.58
CA LYS A 191 64.25 22.13 -7.25
C LYS A 191 63.44 23.44 -7.18
N VAL A 192 62.71 23.59 -6.09
CA VAL A 192 61.93 24.77 -5.66
C VAL A 192 62.84 25.98 -5.40
N GLU A 193 62.42 27.18 -5.87
CA GLU A 193 62.72 28.48 -5.25
C GLU A 193 61.48 29.40 -5.34
N PRO A 194 61.17 30.22 -4.31
CA PRO A 194 60.01 31.11 -4.24
C PRO A 194 60.38 32.60 -4.46
N ALA A 195 59.50 33.36 -5.12
CA ALA A 195 59.10 34.76 -4.77
C ALA A 195 58.37 35.46 -5.94
N GLU A 196 57.22 36.03 -5.61
CA GLU A 196 56.64 37.31 -6.05
C GLU A 196 56.74 37.77 -7.52
N SER A 197 55.60 37.99 -8.19
CA SER A 197 55.05 39.35 -8.31
C SER A 197 53.81 39.41 -9.20
N VAL A 198 52.90 40.26 -8.73
CA VAL A 198 51.66 40.79 -9.32
C VAL A 198 51.75 41.06 -10.82
N ARG A 199 50.74 40.63 -11.59
CA ARG A 199 50.10 41.45 -12.65
C ARG A 199 48.66 41.02 -12.88
N GLU A 200 47.77 42.00 -12.76
CA GLU A 200 46.37 41.98 -13.15
C GLU A 200 46.17 41.57 -14.62
N MET A 201 45.11 40.81 -14.89
CA MET A 201 44.27 41.07 -16.05
C MET A 201 42.80 40.69 -15.76
N ILE A 202 41.94 41.62 -16.16
CA ILE A 202 40.51 41.81 -15.89
C ILE A 202 39.63 40.78 -16.64
N PRO A 203 38.36 40.56 -16.22
CA PRO A 203 37.61 39.33 -16.40
C PRO A 203 36.73 39.33 -17.66
N LEU A 204 36.31 38.14 -18.09
CA LEU A 204 35.14 37.99 -18.96
C LEU A 204 34.06 37.22 -18.21
N ALA A 205 33.03 37.97 -17.83
CA ALA A 205 31.77 37.46 -17.34
C ALA A 205 31.00 36.75 -18.45
N THR A 206 30.35 35.63 -18.10
CA THR A 206 29.00 35.24 -18.53
C THR A 206 28.54 34.12 -17.60
N GLY A 207 27.87 34.46 -16.51
CA GLY A 207 26.43 34.19 -16.34
C GLY A 207 26.28 32.97 -15.43
N CYS A 208 25.43 32.92 -14.40
CA CYS A 208 24.25 33.67 -14.03
C CYS A 208 23.89 33.25 -12.56
N PRO A 209 22.90 33.86 -11.89
CA PRO A 209 23.00 34.33 -10.50
C PRO A 209 22.52 33.36 -9.39
N GLY A 210 22.98 33.63 -8.16
CA GLY A 210 22.43 33.15 -6.88
C GLY A 210 21.03 33.71 -6.56
N PRO A 211 20.40 33.37 -5.40
CA PRO A 211 20.88 33.77 -4.05
C PRO A 211 20.82 32.63 -3.00
N GLU A 212 21.77 32.54 -2.06
CA GLU A 212 21.77 33.16 -0.71
C GLU A 212 20.47 32.91 0.10
N ALA A 213 20.47 31.99 1.07
CA ALA A 213 20.95 32.13 2.46
C ALA A 213 19.81 32.49 3.45
N TYR A 214 20.04 32.13 4.73
CA TYR A 214 19.22 32.28 5.94
C TYR A 214 18.11 31.21 6.11
N ARG A 215 17.95 30.54 7.26
CA ARG A 215 18.05 31.05 8.63
C ARG A 215 18.14 29.89 9.67
N GLN A 216 18.91 30.09 10.73
CA GLN A 216 18.92 29.27 11.95
C GLN A 216 17.58 29.37 12.72
N GLY A 217 17.18 28.27 13.37
CA GLY A 217 16.15 28.20 14.42
C GLY A 217 15.88 26.74 14.88
N GLU A 218 16.38 26.37 16.06
CA GLU A 218 16.09 25.10 16.78
C GLU A 218 14.64 25.08 17.37
N PRO A 219 14.15 23.99 18.02
CA PRO A 219 14.47 22.56 17.91
C PRO A 219 13.21 21.72 17.57
N GLN A 220 13.36 20.65 16.80
CA GLN A 220 12.30 19.62 16.73
C GLN A 220 12.45 18.69 17.94
N THR A 221 11.47 18.78 18.84
CA THR A 221 11.22 17.86 19.95
C THR A 221 11.37 16.42 19.47
N THR A 222 12.38 15.74 19.99
CA THR A 222 12.53 14.29 19.91
C THR A 222 11.35 13.65 20.64
N VAL A 223 10.36 13.15 19.89
CA VAL A 223 9.36 12.26 20.46
C VAL A 223 10.04 10.92 20.72
N SER A 224 10.44 10.74 21.97
CA SER A 224 11.07 9.54 22.53
C SER A 224 10.12 8.34 22.45
N TYR A 225 10.69 7.16 22.24
CA TYR A 225 10.02 5.88 21.97
C TYR A 225 9.20 5.27 23.14
N GLU A 226 8.82 6.06 24.15
CA GLU A 226 8.11 5.57 25.34
C GLU A 226 6.59 5.86 25.36
N ASP A 227 6.06 6.63 24.41
CA ASP A 227 4.64 7.05 24.42
C ASP A 227 3.63 6.11 23.71
N VAL A 228 4.05 4.94 23.21
CA VAL A 228 3.13 3.97 22.58
C VAL A 228 2.51 3.00 23.60
N LYS A 229 2.71 3.23 24.90
CA LYS A 229 2.26 2.29 25.94
C LYS A 229 0.83 2.51 26.47
N MET A 230 0.05 3.39 25.85
CA MET A 230 -1.32 3.69 26.29
C MET A 230 -2.35 3.53 25.18
N GLN A 231 -2.48 2.32 24.63
CA GLN A 231 -3.67 1.92 23.85
C GLN A 231 -3.92 0.40 23.81
N SER A 232 -3.28 -0.39 24.68
CA SER A 232 -3.46 -1.84 24.79
C SER A 232 -4.46 -2.28 25.88
N LEU A 233 -5.21 -1.34 26.45
CA LEU A 233 -6.44 -1.60 27.22
C LEU A 233 -7.58 -1.18 26.26
N SER A 234 -8.46 -2.00 25.71
CA SER A 234 -9.08 -3.23 26.22
C SER A 234 -9.81 -3.89 25.03
N PHE A 235 -9.52 -5.15 24.67
CA PHE A 235 -10.35 -5.85 23.67
C PHE A 235 -10.68 -7.31 24.02
N THR A 236 -10.54 -7.69 25.29
CA THR A 236 -10.72 -9.11 25.68
C THR A 236 -11.93 -9.37 26.59
N ILE A 237 -12.71 -8.39 27.03
CA ILE A 237 -13.88 -8.65 27.89
C ILE A 237 -15.06 -7.74 27.50
N GLN A 238 -15.85 -8.20 26.53
CA GLN A 238 -17.33 -8.03 26.42
C GLN A 238 -17.78 -8.67 25.09
N ARG A 239 -17.93 -10.00 25.10
CA ARG A 239 -18.13 -10.81 23.87
C ARG A 239 -19.60 -11.00 23.46
N SER A 240 -20.54 -10.24 24.02
CA SER A 240 -21.97 -10.33 23.70
C SER A 240 -22.58 -9.02 23.18
N SER A 241 -21.94 -7.87 23.39
CA SER A 241 -22.48 -6.56 22.98
C SER A 241 -21.99 -6.07 21.61
N SER A 242 -20.79 -6.44 21.14
CA SER A 242 -20.24 -5.84 19.91
C SER A 242 -21.01 -6.23 18.64
N LEU A 243 -21.45 -7.49 18.52
CA LEU A 243 -22.14 -7.96 17.31
C LEU A 243 -23.58 -7.42 17.23
N GLU A 244 -24.27 -7.38 18.37
CA GLU A 244 -25.63 -6.85 18.49
C GLU A 244 -25.67 -5.35 18.16
N ASP A 245 -24.69 -4.57 18.63
CA ASP A 245 -24.58 -3.15 18.34
C ASP A 245 -24.30 -2.87 16.85
N ILE A 246 -23.39 -3.65 16.23
CA ILE A 246 -23.09 -3.56 14.79
C ILE A 246 -24.33 -3.92 13.95
N LEU A 247 -25.08 -4.96 14.34
CA LEU A 247 -26.30 -5.36 13.65
C LEU A 247 -27.40 -4.31 13.79
N LEU A 248 -27.51 -3.65 14.94
CA LEU A 248 -28.47 -2.56 15.14
C LEU A 248 -28.18 -1.37 14.22
N GLU A 249 -26.90 -0.99 14.08
CA GLU A 249 -26.46 0.06 13.15
C GLU A 249 -26.73 -0.34 11.69
N TYR A 250 -26.39 -1.57 11.33
CA TYR A 250 -26.64 -2.14 10.01
C TYR A 250 -28.14 -2.13 9.64
N THR A 251 -29.00 -2.48 10.59
CA THR A 251 -30.46 -2.48 10.43
C THR A 251 -31.00 -1.08 10.13
N LYS A 252 -30.48 -0.05 10.82
CA LYS A 252 -30.84 1.36 10.58
C LYS A 252 -30.45 1.80 9.18
N ARG A 253 -29.25 1.42 8.72
CA ARG A 253 -28.75 1.71 7.37
C ARG A 253 -29.60 1.05 6.28
N CYS A 254 -30.03 -0.18 6.51
CA CYS A 254 -30.83 -0.97 5.55
C CYS A 254 -32.35 -0.71 5.65
N ARG A 255 -32.79 0.33 6.38
CA ARG A 255 -34.20 0.71 6.58
C ARG A 255 -35.09 -0.47 7.01
N GLY A 256 -34.56 -1.35 7.86
CA GLY A 256 -35.31 -2.48 8.42
C GLY A 256 -35.42 -3.73 7.54
N ARG A 257 -34.82 -3.78 6.34
CA ARG A 257 -34.77 -4.99 5.51
C ARG A 257 -33.40 -5.62 5.55
N ILE A 258 -33.28 -6.77 6.20
CA ILE A 258 -32.01 -7.50 6.34
C ILE A 258 -32.11 -8.82 5.59
N ASN A 259 -31.20 -9.05 4.65
CA ASN A 259 -30.96 -10.37 4.10
C ASN A 259 -29.84 -11.03 4.92
N VAL A 260 -30.17 -12.10 5.63
CA VAL A 260 -29.24 -12.79 6.56
C VAL A 260 -27.99 -13.31 5.83
N ALA A 261 -28.13 -13.84 4.62
CA ALA A 261 -26.99 -14.34 3.85
C ALA A 261 -26.06 -13.20 3.39
N GLN A 262 -26.65 -12.09 2.94
CA GLN A 262 -25.89 -10.91 2.55
C GLN A 262 -25.21 -10.25 3.76
N CYS A 263 -25.92 -10.15 4.88
CA CYS A 263 -25.42 -9.61 6.14
C CYS A 263 -24.26 -10.45 6.69
N ALA A 264 -24.38 -11.79 6.66
CA ALA A 264 -23.33 -12.71 7.05
C ALA A 264 -22.05 -12.55 6.21
N LEU A 265 -22.21 -12.35 4.90
CA LEU A 265 -21.10 -12.10 3.98
C LEU A 265 -20.44 -10.73 4.21
N GLU A 266 -21.23 -9.68 4.43
CA GLU A 266 -20.74 -8.32 4.62
C GLU A 266 -20.04 -8.12 5.98
N LEU A 267 -20.58 -8.71 7.04
CA LEU A 267 -20.01 -8.66 8.38
C LEU A 267 -18.96 -9.74 8.63
N ASN A 268 -18.79 -10.69 7.70
CA ASN A 268 -17.88 -11.83 7.82
C ASN A 268 -18.13 -12.66 9.09
N VAL A 269 -19.41 -12.88 9.41
CA VAL A 269 -19.91 -13.65 10.55
C VAL A 269 -20.78 -14.78 9.99
N PRO A 270 -20.71 -16.02 10.50
CA PRO A 270 -21.53 -17.11 9.97
C PRO A 270 -23.02 -16.80 10.16
N SER A 271 -23.84 -17.20 9.19
CA SER A 271 -25.29 -16.90 9.17
C SER A 271 -26.02 -17.35 10.44
N ASN A 272 -25.56 -18.40 11.10
CA ASN A 272 -26.12 -18.89 12.36
C ASN A 272 -25.91 -17.89 13.50
N ASP A 273 -24.75 -17.24 13.57
CA ASP A 273 -24.45 -16.28 14.64
C ASP A 273 -25.17 -14.94 14.39
N VAL A 274 -25.35 -14.57 13.12
CA VAL A 274 -26.21 -13.42 12.75
C VAL A 274 -27.67 -13.67 13.15
N LEU A 275 -28.20 -14.87 12.90
CA LEU A 275 -29.56 -15.23 13.30
C LEU A 275 -29.74 -15.18 14.82
N LYS A 276 -28.83 -15.80 15.58
CA LYS A 276 -28.86 -15.77 17.05
C LYS A 276 -28.79 -14.36 17.60
N ALA A 277 -27.93 -13.51 17.05
CA ALA A 277 -27.81 -12.12 17.49
C ALA A 277 -29.06 -11.28 17.15
N LEU A 278 -29.70 -11.53 16.00
CA LEU A 278 -30.99 -10.90 15.68
C LEU A 278 -32.11 -11.37 16.60
N GLU A 279 -32.18 -12.67 16.91
CA GLU A 279 -33.14 -13.22 17.88
C GLU A 279 -32.95 -12.60 19.26
N ASN A 280 -31.71 -12.51 19.76
CA ASN A 280 -31.38 -11.84 21.03
C ASN A 280 -31.80 -10.36 21.03
N LEU A 281 -31.55 -9.62 19.94
CA LEU A 281 -31.99 -8.23 19.80
C LEU A 281 -33.52 -8.09 19.81
N GLY A 282 -34.22 -9.10 19.29
CA GLY A 282 -35.67 -9.21 19.36
C GLY A 282 -36.16 -9.48 20.78
N GLU A 283 -35.53 -10.41 21.50
CA GLU A 283 -35.83 -10.72 22.90
C GLU A 283 -35.56 -9.53 23.84
N GLN A 284 -34.53 -8.74 23.55
CA GLN A 284 -34.22 -7.48 24.23
C GLN A 284 -35.18 -6.32 23.86
N GLY A 285 -36.10 -6.53 22.91
CA GLY A 285 -37.06 -5.52 22.46
C GLY A 285 -36.47 -4.36 21.65
N LYS A 286 -35.22 -4.48 21.19
CA LYS A 286 -34.53 -3.44 20.40
C LYS A 286 -34.95 -3.43 18.93
N ILE A 287 -35.42 -4.57 18.42
CA ILE A 287 -35.93 -4.74 17.06
C ILE A 287 -37.22 -5.57 17.09
N LYS A 288 -38.08 -5.39 16.08
CA LYS A 288 -39.25 -6.24 15.85
C LYS A 288 -39.01 -7.05 14.57
N ILE A 289 -38.96 -8.37 14.69
CA ILE A 289 -38.76 -9.27 13.56
C ILE A 289 -40.13 -9.64 13.00
N GLU A 290 -40.45 -9.14 11.81
CA GLU A 290 -41.59 -9.62 11.02
C GLU A 290 -41.08 -10.67 10.04
N ARG A 291 -41.60 -11.89 10.16
CA ARG A 291 -41.26 -13.04 9.30
C ARG A 291 -42.10 -13.06 8.05
#